data_AF-A0A8T4A388-F1
#
_entry.id   AF-A0A8T4A388-F1
#
_cell.length_a   1.000
_cell.length_b   1.000
_cell.length_c   1.000
_cell.angle_alpha   90.00
_cell.angle_beta   90.00
_cell.angle_gamma   90.00
#
_symmetry.space_group_name_H-M   'P 1'
#
loop_
_entity.id
_entity.type
_entity.pdbx_description
1 polymer ?
#
loop_
_entity_poly.entity_id
_entity_poly.type
_entity_poly.pdbx_seq_one_letter_code
_entity_poly.pdbx_strand_id
1 'polypeptide(L)'
;MKKLVGFIKALERRDIINFKADLFNHRLKLQKYIYLARKYGLDLGYNYNLYIRGPYSPGLADDYYKLSREYIDAPLNDNFVSLIKGKSERWLELASTIVMVKEKYNIDNDTTIKLVKNSKSFATNEELRKIISELKLRNAI
;
A
#
# COMPACT_ATOMS: atom_id res chain seq x y z
N MET A 1 -11.75 10.65 -7.67
CA MET A 1 -12.64 10.98 -6.54
C MET A 1 -13.70 9.91 -6.18
N LYS A 2 -14.81 9.69 -6.91
CA LYS A 2 -15.88 8.75 -6.47
C LYS A 2 -15.40 7.32 -6.17
N LYS A 3 -14.48 6.80 -6.99
CA LYS A 3 -13.85 5.48 -6.78
C LYS A 3 -12.97 5.44 -5.51
N LEU A 4 -12.29 6.53 -5.17
CA LEU A 4 -11.49 6.64 -3.94
C LEU A 4 -12.39 6.57 -2.71
N VAL A 5 -13.49 7.32 -2.71
CA VAL A 5 -14.47 7.29 -1.60
C VAL A 5 -15.02 5.88 -1.43
N GLY A 6 -15.36 5.20 -2.54
CA GLY A 6 -15.84 3.81 -2.49
C GLY A 6 -14.79 2.82 -1.98
N PHE A 7 -13.52 3.02 -2.33
CA PHE A 7 -12.41 2.25 -1.77
C PHE A 7 -12.29 2.42 -0.26
N ILE A 8 -12.32 3.67 0.23
CA ILE A 8 -12.27 3.98 1.67
C ILE A 8 -13.45 3.33 2.39
N LYS A 9 -14.67 3.49 1.86
CA LYS A 9 -15.89 2.87 2.42
C LYS A 9 -15.79 1.34 2.45
N ALA A 10 -15.21 0.73 1.43
CA ALA A 10 -15.00 -0.70 1.40
C ALA A 10 -13.99 -1.17 2.46
N LEU A 11 -12.93 -0.40 2.73
CA LEU A 11 -11.99 -0.68 3.81
C LEU A 11 -12.66 -0.55 5.20
N GLU A 12 -13.49 0.48 5.38
CA GLU A 12 -14.26 0.72 6.62
C GLU A 12 -15.20 -0.46 6.91
N ARG A 13 -15.98 -0.90 5.91
CA ARG A 13 -16.91 -2.05 6.05
C ARG A 13 -16.23 -3.39 6.36
N ARG A 14 -14.91 -3.50 6.14
CA ARG A 14 -14.12 -4.72 6.40
C ARG A 14 -13.29 -4.59 7.68
N ASP A 15 -13.51 -3.54 8.47
CA ASP A 15 -12.80 -3.20 9.70
C ASP A 15 -11.29 -3.11 9.51
N ILE A 16 -10.85 -2.56 8.37
CA ILE A 16 -9.43 -2.37 8.08
C ILE A 16 -8.95 -1.04 8.64
N ILE A 17 -9.74 0.02 8.44
CA ILE A 17 -9.44 1.37 8.93
C ILE A 17 -10.73 2.19 8.96
N ASN A 18 -10.89 3.03 10.00
CA ASN A 18 -11.86 4.14 10.00
C ASN A 18 -11.11 5.40 9.54
N PHE A 19 -11.16 5.72 8.25
CA PHE A 19 -10.22 6.67 7.66
C PHE A 19 -10.49 8.10 8.13
N LYS A 20 -9.41 8.82 8.44
CA LYS A 20 -9.46 10.21 8.92
C LYS A 20 -8.29 10.97 8.29
N ALA A 21 -8.60 11.95 7.46
CA ALA A 21 -7.59 12.63 6.63
C ALA A 21 -6.67 13.54 7.46
N ASP A 22 -7.09 14.00 8.63
CA ASP A 22 -6.29 14.77 9.59
C ASP A 22 -5.20 13.92 10.28
N LEU A 23 -5.41 12.60 10.38
CA LEU A 23 -4.44 11.68 10.99
C LEU A 23 -3.33 11.27 10.00
N PHE A 24 -2.08 11.61 10.34
CA PHE A 24 -0.91 11.31 9.50
C PHE A 24 -0.77 9.82 9.18
N ASN A 25 -0.92 8.95 10.19
CA ASN A 25 -0.79 7.51 10.02
C ASN A 25 -1.90 6.93 9.11
N HIS A 26 -3.10 7.52 9.12
CA HIS A 26 -4.19 7.11 8.23
C HIS A 26 -3.87 7.49 6.78
N ARG A 27 -3.39 8.71 6.54
CA ARG A 27 -2.93 9.14 5.20
C ARG A 27 -1.81 8.24 4.68
N LEU A 28 -0.84 7.93 5.53
CA LEU A 28 0.27 7.02 5.19
C LEU A 28 -0.26 5.64 4.80
N LYS A 29 -1.14 5.05 5.62
CA LYS A 29 -1.76 3.75 5.35
C LYS A 29 -2.55 3.74 4.05
N LEU A 30 -3.37 4.76 3.79
CA LEU A 30 -4.18 4.85 2.58
C LEU A 30 -3.32 4.89 1.31
N GLN A 31 -2.19 5.62 1.33
CA GLN A 31 -1.21 5.61 0.25
C GLN A 31 -0.71 4.19 -0.07
N LYS A 32 -0.45 3.38 0.96
CA LYS A 32 0.04 2.00 0.76
C LYS A 32 -1.07 1.04 0.38
N TYR A 33 -2.26 1.18 0.94
CA TYR A 33 -3.41 0.34 0.61
C TYR A 33 -3.77 0.46 -0.86
N ILE A 34 -3.92 1.68 -1.39
CA ILE A 34 -4.27 1.88 -2.80
C ILE A 34 -3.13 1.41 -3.71
N TYR A 35 -1.89 1.72 -3.34
CA TYR A 35 -0.74 1.25 -4.10
C TYR A 35 -0.64 -0.28 -4.18
N LEU A 36 -0.97 -1.00 -3.11
CA LEU A 36 -0.96 -2.47 -3.10
C LEU A 36 -2.20 -3.05 -3.80
N ALA A 37 -3.36 -2.39 -3.73
CA ALA A 37 -4.62 -2.85 -4.33
C ALA A 37 -4.52 -3.04 -5.84
N ARG A 38 -3.67 -2.27 -6.54
CA ARG A 38 -3.45 -2.44 -7.99
C ARG A 38 -2.88 -3.80 -8.38
N LYS A 39 -2.18 -4.50 -7.47
CA LYS A 39 -1.73 -5.89 -7.67
C LYS A 39 -2.89 -6.89 -7.72
N TYR A 40 -4.07 -6.46 -7.29
CA TYR A 40 -5.28 -7.27 -7.18
C TYR A 40 -6.39 -6.79 -8.13
N GLY A 41 -6.02 -6.10 -9.22
CA GLY A 41 -6.96 -5.62 -10.24
C GLY A 41 -7.73 -4.35 -9.86
N LEU A 42 -7.43 -3.73 -8.71
CA LEU A 42 -8.09 -2.51 -8.26
C LEU A 42 -7.12 -1.33 -8.35
N ASP A 43 -6.90 -0.86 -9.59
CA ASP A 43 -6.12 0.33 -9.86
C ASP A 43 -7.04 1.56 -9.96
N LEU A 44 -6.75 2.56 -9.13
CA LEU A 44 -7.47 3.84 -9.08
C LEU A 44 -6.86 4.89 -10.03
N GLY A 45 -5.77 4.56 -10.74
CA GLY A 45 -5.14 5.42 -11.74
C GLY A 45 -4.20 6.48 -11.17
N TYR A 46 -3.77 6.32 -9.91
CA TYR A 46 -2.82 7.25 -9.28
C TYR A 46 -1.38 6.91 -9.67
N ASN A 47 -0.58 7.94 -9.98
CA ASN A 47 0.85 7.81 -10.21
C ASN A 47 1.61 7.87 -8.89
N TYR A 48 2.65 7.03 -8.75
CA TYR A 48 3.44 6.91 -7.53
C TYR A 48 4.93 7.08 -7.80
N ASN A 49 5.60 7.80 -6.91
CA ASN A 49 7.06 7.86 -6.83
C ASN A 49 7.54 7.31 -5.48
N LEU A 50 8.81 6.95 -5.40
CA LEU A 50 9.42 6.49 -4.15
C LEU A 50 9.83 7.69 -3.29
N TYR A 51 9.17 7.85 -2.14
CA TYR A 51 9.51 8.87 -1.13
C TYR A 51 10.14 8.22 0.12
N ILE A 52 10.52 9.06 1.09
CA ILE A 52 11.12 8.64 2.37
C ILE A 52 10.32 7.54 3.07
N ARG A 53 8.98 7.53 2.95
CA ARG A 53 8.08 6.53 3.56
C ARG A 53 7.54 5.50 2.56
N GLY A 54 8.25 5.26 1.45
CA GLY A 54 7.84 4.34 0.38
C GLY A 54 6.99 5.02 -0.71
N PRO A 55 6.24 4.24 -1.51
CA PRO A 55 5.41 4.75 -2.61
C PRO A 55 4.42 5.83 -2.17
N TYR A 56 4.44 6.98 -2.83
CA TYR A 56 3.56 8.09 -2.51
C TYR A 56 3.05 8.74 -3.79
N SER A 57 1.75 9.05 -3.79
CA SER A 57 1.07 9.77 -4.85
C SER A 57 0.60 11.13 -4.34
N PRO A 58 1.16 12.24 -4.86
CA PRO A 58 0.64 13.58 -4.59
C PRO A 58 -0.82 13.74 -5.01
N GLY A 59 -1.23 13.18 -6.15
CA GLY A 59 -2.62 13.25 -6.62
C GLY A 59 -3.61 12.55 -5.68
N LEU A 60 -3.23 11.39 -5.11
CA LEU A 60 -4.03 10.76 -4.05
C LEU A 60 -4.10 11.65 -2.81
N ALA A 61 -3.01 12.34 -2.49
CA ALA A 61 -2.97 13.22 -1.33
C ALA A 61 -3.89 14.42 -1.48
N ASP A 62 -3.97 15.01 -2.67
CA ASP A 62 -4.91 16.10 -2.95
C ASP A 62 -6.36 15.61 -2.87
N ASP A 63 -6.64 14.42 -3.41
CA ASP A 63 -7.98 13.86 -3.46
C ASP A 63 -8.53 13.49 -2.08
N TYR A 64 -7.73 12.91 -1.17
CA TYR A 64 -8.24 12.49 0.13
C TYR A 64 -8.55 13.64 1.09
N TYR A 65 -8.15 14.88 0.77
CA TYR A 65 -8.56 16.08 1.50
C TYR A 65 -9.84 16.70 0.93
N LYS A 66 -10.32 16.22 -0.23
CA LYS A 66 -11.45 16.77 -0.97
C LYS A 66 -12.52 15.70 -1.25
N LEU A 67 -12.69 14.75 -0.31
CA LEU A 67 -13.59 13.61 -0.51
C LEU A 67 -15.05 14.08 -0.71
N SER A 68 -15.68 13.58 -1.78
CA SER A 68 -17.10 13.79 -2.06
C SER A 68 -18.00 12.89 -1.21
N ARG A 69 -19.29 13.23 -1.10
CA ARG A 69 -20.31 12.34 -0.51
C ARG A 69 -20.67 11.16 -1.42
N GLU A 70 -20.62 11.37 -2.73
CA GLU A 70 -20.90 10.34 -3.72
C GLU A 70 -19.74 9.37 -3.89
N TYR A 71 -20.06 8.08 -4.09
CA TYR A 71 -19.07 7.03 -4.28
C TYR A 71 -19.54 5.97 -5.26
N ILE A 72 -18.57 5.24 -5.83
CA ILE A 72 -18.79 4.01 -6.60
C ILE A 72 -18.15 2.90 -5.80
N ASP A 73 -18.92 1.85 -5.45
CA ASP A 73 -18.40 0.75 -4.64
C ASP A 73 -17.15 0.11 -5.27
N ALA A 74 -16.19 -0.20 -4.41
CA ALA A 74 -14.94 -0.82 -4.81
C ALA A 74 -14.92 -2.29 -4.35
N PRO A 75 -14.83 -3.26 -5.28
CA PRO A 75 -14.74 -4.67 -4.92
C PRO A 75 -13.33 -4.99 -4.40
N LEU A 76 -13.17 -5.11 -3.09
CA LEU A 76 -11.89 -5.51 -2.50
C LEU A 76 -11.68 -7.02 -2.68
N ASN A 77 -10.53 -7.39 -3.24
CA ASN A 77 -10.10 -8.78 -3.36
C ASN A 77 -9.79 -9.37 -1.97
N ASP A 78 -10.16 -10.63 -1.71
CA ASP A 78 -9.95 -11.25 -0.39
C ASP A 78 -8.47 -11.51 -0.05
N ASN A 79 -7.62 -11.79 -1.05
CA ASN A 79 -6.18 -11.89 -0.84
C ASN A 79 -5.58 -10.53 -0.50
N PHE A 80 -6.07 -9.45 -1.12
CA PHE A 80 -5.68 -8.08 -0.76
C PHE A 80 -6.06 -7.76 0.68
N VAL A 81 -7.33 -8.00 1.06
CA VAL A 81 -7.81 -7.77 2.43
C VAL A 81 -6.97 -8.58 3.43
N SER A 82 -6.72 -9.85 3.14
CA SER A 82 -5.91 -10.74 3.99
C SER A 82 -4.44 -10.29 4.10
N LEU A 83 -3.90 -9.65 3.07
CA LEU A 83 -2.53 -9.12 3.07
C LEU A 83 -2.41 -7.93 4.03
N ILE A 84 -3.37 -6.99 4.00
CA ILE A 84 -3.23 -5.68 4.67
C ILE A 84 -3.90 -5.59 6.04
N LYS A 85 -4.85 -6.48 6.36
CA LYS A 85 -5.63 -6.39 7.60
C LYS A 85 -4.71 -6.57 8.82
N GLY A 86 -4.82 -5.65 9.78
CA GLY A 86 -4.01 -5.66 11.01
C GLY A 86 -2.53 -5.31 10.82
N LYS A 87 -2.10 -4.92 9.60
CA LYS A 87 -0.69 -4.58 9.36
C LYS A 87 -0.35 -3.16 9.85
N SER A 88 0.83 -3.04 10.45
CA SER A 88 1.36 -1.76 10.94
C SER A 88 1.81 -0.85 9.80
N GLU A 89 1.95 0.44 10.09
CA GLU A 89 2.51 1.45 9.20
C GLU A 89 3.90 1.02 8.69
N ARG A 90 4.72 0.47 9.58
CA ARG A 90 6.06 -0.06 9.26
C ARG A 90 5.99 -1.21 8.25
N TRP A 91 5.12 -2.20 8.50
CA TRP A 91 4.96 -3.33 7.60
C TRP A 91 4.52 -2.85 6.22
N LEU A 92 3.53 -1.95 6.17
CA LEU A 92 3.00 -1.40 4.91
C LEU A 92 4.03 -0.57 4.15
N GLU A 93 4.83 0.23 4.86
CA GLU A 93 5.93 0.99 4.27
C GLU A 93 6.96 0.05 3.60
N LEU A 94 7.37 -1.01 4.28
CA LEU A 94 8.33 -1.97 3.74
C LEU A 94 7.75 -2.80 2.60
N ALA A 95 6.54 -3.33 2.77
CA ALA A 95 5.87 -4.18 1.77
C ALA A 95 5.64 -3.44 0.45
N SER A 96 5.10 -2.22 0.51
CA SER A 96 4.89 -1.40 -0.68
C SER A 96 6.21 -0.97 -1.34
N THR A 97 7.26 -0.69 -0.54
CA THR A 97 8.60 -0.38 -1.09
C THR A 97 9.19 -1.60 -1.80
N ILE A 98 9.07 -2.80 -1.24
CA ILE A 98 9.50 -4.06 -1.87
C ILE A 98 8.80 -4.25 -3.23
N VAL A 99 7.47 -4.10 -3.27
CA VAL A 99 6.69 -4.21 -4.52
C VAL A 99 7.21 -3.21 -5.56
N MET A 100 7.41 -1.95 -5.20
CA MET A 100 7.91 -0.92 -6.12
C MET A 100 9.31 -1.24 -6.66
N VAL A 101 10.21 -1.67 -5.78
CA VAL A 101 11.59 -2.00 -6.15
C VAL A 101 11.62 -3.20 -7.10
N LYS A 102 10.85 -4.25 -6.81
CA LYS A 102 10.79 -5.43 -7.69
C LYS A 102 10.22 -5.11 -9.07
N GLU A 103 9.15 -4.32 -9.14
CA GLU A 103 8.57 -3.90 -10.42
C GLU A 103 9.50 -3.02 -11.25
N LYS A 104 10.25 -2.12 -10.59
CA LYS A 104 11.15 -1.20 -11.28
C LYS A 104 12.38 -1.88 -11.87
N TYR A 105 12.93 -2.89 -11.18
CA TYR A 105 14.24 -3.43 -11.51
C TYR A 105 14.23 -4.90 -11.96
N ASN A 106 13.13 -5.63 -11.82
CA ASN A 106 13.03 -7.06 -12.14
C ASN A 106 14.18 -7.92 -11.58
N ILE A 107 14.37 -7.83 -10.25
CA ILE A 107 15.49 -8.43 -9.52
C ILE A 107 15.06 -9.53 -8.53
N ASP A 108 16.02 -10.37 -8.18
CA ASP A 108 15.85 -11.42 -7.17
C ASP A 108 15.62 -10.85 -5.76
N ASN A 109 15.26 -11.73 -4.83
CA ASN A 109 14.88 -11.36 -3.47
C ASN A 109 16.06 -10.83 -2.62
N ASP A 110 17.26 -11.37 -2.79
CA ASP A 110 18.42 -10.94 -2.01
C ASP A 110 18.88 -9.55 -2.48
N THR A 111 18.87 -9.30 -3.80
CA THR A 111 19.12 -7.96 -4.34
C THR A 111 18.03 -6.97 -3.92
N THR A 112 16.76 -7.39 -3.90
CA THR A 112 15.65 -6.56 -3.39
C THR A 112 15.89 -6.16 -1.93
N ILE A 113 16.27 -7.11 -1.07
CA ILE A 113 16.54 -6.86 0.36
C ILE A 113 17.67 -5.85 0.52
N LYS A 114 18.77 -6.00 -0.23
CA LYS A 114 19.91 -5.06 -0.20
C LYS A 114 19.46 -3.64 -0.56
N LEU A 115 18.74 -3.46 -1.67
CA LEU A 115 18.28 -2.14 -2.12
C LEU A 115 17.30 -1.50 -1.14
N VAL A 116 16.32 -2.26 -0.65
CA VAL A 116 15.35 -1.75 0.33
C VAL A 116 16.08 -1.32 1.59
N LYS A 117 17.00 -2.14 2.11
CA LYS A 117 17.74 -1.83 3.34
C LYS A 117 18.65 -0.60 3.22
N ASN A 118 19.21 -0.33 2.04
CA ASN A 118 19.99 0.89 1.81
C ASN A 118 19.16 2.17 2.05
N SER A 119 17.86 2.13 1.72
CA SER A 119 16.94 3.25 1.96
C SER A 119 16.18 3.15 3.29
N LYS A 120 16.03 1.94 3.82
CA LYS A 120 15.28 1.58 5.04
C LYS A 120 16.22 0.90 6.02
N SER A 121 17.26 1.61 6.45
CA SER A 121 18.31 1.07 7.33
C SER A 121 17.78 0.51 8.65
N PHE A 122 16.60 0.98 9.08
CA PHE A 122 15.88 0.49 10.25
C PHE A 122 15.35 -0.95 10.11
N ALA A 123 15.25 -1.49 8.89
CA ALA A 123 14.66 -2.81 8.61
C ALA A 123 15.71 -3.91 8.74
N THR A 124 15.32 -5.05 9.32
CA THR A 124 16.20 -6.23 9.38
C THR A 124 16.04 -7.10 8.13
N ASN A 125 17.08 -7.87 7.79
CA ASN A 125 16.97 -8.82 6.67
C ASN A 125 15.89 -9.86 6.92
N GLU A 126 15.74 -10.32 8.17
CA GLU A 126 14.72 -11.27 8.58
C GLU A 126 13.30 -10.71 8.38
N GLU A 127 13.07 -9.46 8.79
CA GLU A 127 11.79 -8.77 8.58
C GLU A 127 11.46 -8.66 7.08
N LEU A 128 12.42 -8.24 6.26
CA LEU A 128 12.22 -8.12 4.81
C LEU A 128 11.96 -9.48 4.15
N ARG A 129 12.64 -10.55 4.59
CA ARG A 129 12.38 -11.93 4.11
C ARG A 129 10.96 -12.38 4.48
N LYS A 130 10.51 -12.15 5.72
CA LYS A 130 9.14 -12.46 6.15
C LYS A 130 8.10 -11.74 5.29
N ILE A 131 8.29 -10.43 5.07
CA ILE A 131 7.38 -9.63 4.24
C ILE A 131 7.36 -10.15 2.80
N ILE A 132 8.51 -10.47 2.20
CA ILE A 132 8.58 -11.05 0.85
C ILE A 132 7.80 -12.39 0.79
N SER A 133 7.96 -13.26 1.77
CA SER A 133 7.23 -14.54 1.83
C SER A 133 5.71 -14.31 1.91
N GLU A 134 5.25 -13.36 2.72
CA GLU A 134 3.83 -13.00 2.80
C GLU A 134 3.30 -12.42 1.48
N LEU A 135 4.07 -11.53 0.83
CA LEU A 135 3.70 -10.95 -0.45
C LEU A 135 3.56 -12.03 -1.54
N LYS A 136 4.47 -13.01 -1.59
CA LYS A 136 4.37 -14.16 -2.51
C LYS A 136 3.15 -15.02 -2.22
N LEU A 137 2.92 -15.36 -0.95
CA LEU A 137 1.77 -16.17 -0.52
C LEU A 137 0.43 -15.55 -0.94
N ARG A 138 0.37 -14.21 -0.99
CA ARG A 138 -0.82 -13.45 -1.38
C ARG A 138 -0.79 -12.96 -2.83
N ASN A 139 0.13 -13.43 -3.67
CA ASN A 139 0.27 -13.05 -5.09
C ASN A 139 0.45 -11.53 -5.33
N ALA A 140 1.17 -10.83 -4.45
CA ALA A 140 1.47 -9.41 -4.60
C ALA A 140 2.79 -9.12 -5.34
N ILE A 141 3.67 -10.12 -5.46
CA ILE A 141 4.97 -10.07 -6.16
C ILE A 141 5.30 -11.42 -6.80
#